data_AF-A0A9X2G4I3-F1
#
_entry.id   AF-A0A9X2G4I3-F1
#
_cell.length_a   1.000
_cell.length_b   1.000
_cell.length_c   1.000
_cell.angle_alpha   90.00
_cell.angle_beta   90.00
_cell.angle_gamma   90.00
#
_symmetry.space_group_name_H-M   'P 1'
#
loop_
_entity.id
_entity.type
_entity.pdbx_description
1 polymer ?
#
loop_
_entity_poly.entity_id
_entity_poly.type
_entity_poly.pdbx_seq_one_letter_code
_entity_poly.pdbx_strand_id
1 'polypeptide(L)'
;MATGRARPYPGRDSLRDQGLDAGTGPRVRDDDVAAYDMTWPFLARRKPAPDPLATLRLQIRLGELATELRRIEEDTDLYARAHHWLAVQSAYDALLREACRLADLPAEATPLRAGGHAGAGERLREELELSARGWSW
;
A
#
# COMPACT_ATOMS: atom_id res chain seq x y z
N MET A 1 -16.27 -6.15 48.87
CA MET A 1 -15.63 -7.46 48.67
C MET A 1 -14.37 -7.25 47.84
N ALA A 2 -13.24 -7.82 48.31
CA ALA A 2 -11.94 -8.07 47.66
C ALA A 2 -11.33 -6.96 46.76
N THR A 3 -10.38 -6.11 47.19
CA THR A 3 -8.94 -6.34 47.46
C THR A 3 -8.18 -7.16 46.40
N GLY A 4 -7.41 -6.47 45.56
CA GLY A 4 -6.32 -7.02 44.74
C GLY A 4 -5.09 -6.13 44.85
N ARG A 5 -4.08 -6.60 45.58
CA ARG A 5 -2.80 -5.94 45.91
C ARG A 5 -1.68 -6.70 45.19
N ALA A 6 -0.53 -6.05 45.01
CA ALA A 6 0.82 -6.58 44.65
C ALA A 6 1.26 -6.28 43.20
N ARG A 7 2.48 -5.81 42.91
CA ARG A 7 3.69 -5.58 43.73
C ARG A 7 4.67 -4.64 43.00
N PRO A 8 5.63 -4.04 43.72
CA PRO A 8 6.59 -3.06 43.21
C PRO A 8 7.89 -3.70 42.68
N TYR A 9 8.58 -2.99 41.77
CA TYR A 9 9.91 -3.33 41.28
C TYR A 9 10.99 -3.12 42.35
N PRO A 10 11.95 -4.05 42.53
CA PRO A 10 13.22 -3.80 43.21
C PRO A 10 14.18 -3.10 42.22
N GLY A 11 15.00 -2.11 42.58
CA GLY A 11 15.92 -2.08 43.71
C GLY A 11 17.23 -2.76 43.33
N ARG A 12 18.18 -2.03 42.72
CA ARG A 12 19.58 -2.46 42.57
C ARG A 12 20.50 -1.30 42.95
N ASP A 13 21.02 -1.38 44.18
CA ASP A 13 22.16 -0.63 44.64
C ASP A 13 23.43 -1.50 44.57
N SER A 14 24.48 -0.88 44.04
CA SER A 14 25.86 -0.85 44.52
C SER A 14 26.75 -2.11 44.61
N LEU A 15 27.97 -1.87 44.11
CA LEU A 15 29.27 -2.42 44.53
C LEU A 15 29.61 -3.88 44.20
N ARG A 16 30.59 -4.07 43.31
CA ARG A 16 31.94 -4.50 43.73
C ARG A 16 32.98 -4.29 42.64
N ASP A 17 34.16 -4.02 43.16
CA ASP A 17 35.41 -3.62 42.56
C ASP A 17 36.40 -4.82 42.60
N GLN A 18 37.40 -4.77 41.71
CA GLN A 18 38.74 -5.38 41.75
C GLN A 18 39.02 -6.89 41.53
N GLY A 19 40.10 -7.11 40.76
CA GLY A 19 40.96 -8.31 40.71
C GLY A 19 41.16 -8.85 39.29
N LEU A 20 42.00 -8.25 38.43
CA LEU A 20 43.42 -8.57 38.22
C LEU A 20 43.78 -10.06 38.33
N ASP A 21 43.96 -10.71 37.18
CA ASP A 21 44.87 -11.84 37.02
C ASP A 21 45.60 -11.73 35.67
N ALA A 22 46.93 -11.78 35.75
CA ALA A 22 47.85 -11.76 34.64
C ALA A 22 48.15 -13.20 34.19
N GLY A 23 48.35 -13.39 32.89
CA GLY A 23 49.07 -14.56 32.39
C GLY A 23 48.74 -15.00 30.98
N THR A 24 49.79 -15.01 30.14
CA THR A 24 50.05 -16.03 29.11
C THR A 24 49.51 -15.75 27.70
N GLY A 25 50.39 -15.26 26.80
CA GLY A 25 50.24 -15.47 25.34
C GLY A 25 50.43 -16.95 24.97
N PRO A 26 50.36 -17.39 23.68
CA PRO A 26 50.80 -16.64 22.50
C PRO A 26 49.93 -16.89 21.23
N ARG A 27 50.45 -16.38 20.09
CA ARG A 27 50.18 -16.73 18.68
C ARG A 27 49.19 -15.86 17.93
N VAL A 28 49.78 -15.08 17.03
CA VAL A 28 49.24 -14.58 15.76
C VAL A 28 48.40 -15.67 15.08
N ARG A 29 47.15 -15.35 14.77
CA ARG A 29 46.40 -15.95 13.66
C ARG A 29 46.07 -14.81 12.71
N ASP A 30 46.86 -14.71 11.65
CA ASP A 30 46.40 -14.21 10.36
C ASP A 30 45.20 -15.07 9.96
N ASP A 31 43.98 -14.53 9.99
CA ASP A 31 42.79 -15.04 9.28
C ASP A 31 41.57 -14.11 9.54
N ASP A 32 41.78 -12.79 9.47
CA ASP A 32 40.70 -11.81 9.31
C ASP A 32 40.62 -11.44 7.82
N VAL A 33 39.72 -12.09 7.06
CA VAL A 33 38.90 -11.53 5.95
C VAL A 33 38.19 -12.62 5.12
N ALA A 34 37.47 -13.54 5.76
CA ALA A 34 36.61 -14.48 5.03
C ALA A 34 35.33 -14.83 5.79
N ALA A 35 34.53 -13.82 6.13
CA ALA A 35 33.09 -13.96 6.34
C ALA A 35 32.43 -12.59 6.54
N TYR A 36 32.54 -11.70 5.56
CA TYR A 36 31.37 -10.85 5.31
C TYR A 36 30.34 -11.80 4.69
N ASP A 37 29.57 -12.42 5.57
CA ASP A 37 28.29 -13.02 5.27
C ASP A 37 27.38 -11.89 4.75
N MET A 38 27.65 -11.44 3.53
CA MET A 38 26.66 -10.73 2.73
C MET A 38 25.68 -11.78 2.23
N THR A 39 24.93 -12.37 3.16
CA THR A 39 23.66 -13.02 2.89
C THR A 39 22.75 -11.91 2.39
N TRP A 40 22.82 -11.64 1.09
CA TRP A 40 21.99 -10.66 0.41
C TRP A 40 20.53 -11.11 0.55
N PRO A 41 19.68 -10.48 1.39
CA PRO A 41 18.30 -10.92 1.57
C PRO A 41 17.41 -10.43 0.41
N PHE A 42 17.98 -9.73 -0.58
CA PHE A 42 17.21 -8.92 -1.52
C PHE A 42 16.83 -9.62 -2.83
N LEU A 43 16.95 -10.95 -2.92
CA LEU A 43 16.19 -11.70 -3.94
C LEU A 43 14.74 -11.91 -3.48
N ALA A 44 14.14 -10.87 -2.91
CA ALA A 44 12.69 -10.73 -2.91
C ALA A 44 12.27 -10.74 -4.37
N ARG A 45 11.72 -11.86 -4.80
CA ARG A 45 11.10 -12.05 -6.11
C ARG A 45 10.15 -10.89 -6.35
N ARG A 46 10.60 -9.89 -7.13
CA ARG A 46 9.75 -8.78 -7.56
C ARG A 46 8.56 -9.41 -8.26
N LYS A 47 7.35 -9.14 -7.74
CA LYS A 47 6.13 -9.49 -8.46
C LYS A 47 6.26 -8.89 -9.87
N PRO A 48 5.93 -9.65 -10.93
CA PRO A 48 5.98 -9.11 -12.28
C PRO A 48 5.26 -7.77 -12.30
N ALA A 49 5.90 -6.75 -12.87
CA ALA A 49 5.23 -5.47 -13.07
C ALA A 49 3.93 -5.72 -13.86
N PRO A 50 2.84 -4.99 -13.54
CA PRO A 50 1.62 -5.10 -14.32
C PRO A 50 1.92 -4.86 -15.80
N ASP A 51 1.22 -5.57 -16.69
CA ASP A 51 1.41 -5.41 -18.13
C ASP A 51 1.27 -3.93 -18.52
N PRO A 52 2.30 -3.30 -19.10
CA PRO A 52 2.28 -1.88 -19.43
C PRO A 52 1.18 -1.53 -20.44
N LEU A 53 0.84 -2.42 -21.38
CA LEU A 53 -0.23 -2.16 -22.35
C LEU A 53 -1.61 -2.25 -21.70
N ALA A 54 -1.82 -3.23 -20.81
CA ALA A 54 -3.04 -3.30 -20.01
C ALA A 54 -3.23 -2.06 -19.13
N THR A 55 -2.14 -1.58 -18.51
CA THR A 55 -2.12 -0.37 -17.69
C THR A 55 -2.51 0.85 -18.52
N LEU A 56 -1.83 1.08 -19.65
CA LEU A 56 -2.12 2.20 -20.54
C LEU A 56 -3.57 2.18 -21.04
N ARG A 57 -4.09 0.98 -21.38
CA ARG A 57 -5.48 0.84 -21.82
C ARG A 57 -6.46 1.28 -20.75
N LEU A 58 -6.23 0.92 -19.49
CA LEU A 58 -7.09 1.35 -18.38
C LEU A 58 -6.99 2.86 -18.14
N GLN A 59 -5.79 3.43 -18.20
CA GLN A 59 -5.57 4.87 -18.06
C GLN A 59 -6.33 5.68 -19.13
N ILE A 60 -6.21 5.30 -20.41
CA ILE A 60 -6.95 5.97 -21.50
C ILE A 60 -8.46 5.90 -21.26
N ARG A 61 -8.98 4.73 -20.91
CA ARG A 61 -10.43 4.53 -20.71
C ARG A 61 -10.95 5.27 -19.48
N LEU A 62 -10.17 5.37 -18.41
CA LEU A 62 -10.50 6.19 -17.25
C LEU A 62 -10.55 7.68 -17.62
N GLY A 63 -9.59 8.16 -18.42
CA GLY A 63 -9.56 9.56 -18.88
C GLY A 63 -10.73 9.93 -19.79
N GLU A 64 -11.12 9.01 -20.69
CA GLU A 64 -12.33 9.14 -21.52
C GLU A 64 -13.59 9.29 -20.66
N LEU A 65 -13.78 8.41 -19.67
CA LEU A 65 -14.96 8.46 -18.78
C LEU A 65 -14.94 9.69 -17.87
N ALA A 66 -13.78 10.09 -17.34
CA ALA A 66 -13.66 11.31 -16.54
C ALA A 66 -14.01 12.55 -17.35
N THR A 67 -13.65 12.58 -18.63
CA THR A 67 -14.03 13.66 -19.56
C THR A 67 -15.54 13.65 -19.83
N GLU A 68 -16.14 12.48 -20.04
CA GLU A 68 -17.58 12.37 -20.24
C GLU A 68 -18.37 12.76 -18.99
N LEU A 69 -17.91 12.42 -17.78
CA LEU A 69 -18.51 12.91 -16.53
C LEU A 69 -18.52 14.45 -16.51
N ARG A 70 -17.37 15.11 -16.72
CA ARG A 70 -17.30 16.58 -16.77
C ARG A 70 -18.26 17.16 -17.82
N ARG A 71 -18.33 16.55 -19.01
CA ARG A 71 -19.26 16.97 -20.07
C ARG A 71 -20.72 16.92 -19.64
N ILE A 72 -21.13 15.86 -18.93
CA ILE A 72 -22.50 15.69 -18.41
C ILE A 72 -22.78 16.69 -17.27
N GLU A 73 -21.79 17.00 -16.44
CA GLU A 73 -21.93 18.03 -15.40
C GLU A 73 -22.15 19.42 -16.00
N GLU A 74 -21.39 19.77 -17.04
CA GLU A 74 -21.43 21.07 -17.72
C GLU A 74 -22.72 21.24 -18.57
N ASP A 75 -23.17 20.19 -19.24
CA ASP A 75 -24.39 20.22 -20.08
C ASP A 75 -25.66 20.03 -19.24
N THR A 76 -26.23 21.15 -18.78
CA THR A 76 -27.44 21.15 -17.95
C THR A 76 -28.71 20.82 -18.73
N ASP A 77 -28.71 21.02 -20.04
CA ASP A 77 -29.87 20.77 -20.92
C ASP A 77 -29.89 19.32 -21.46
N LEU A 78 -28.91 18.50 -21.09
CA LEU A 78 -28.82 17.12 -21.50
C LEU A 78 -30.08 16.33 -21.07
N TYR A 79 -30.78 15.78 -22.07
CA TYR A 79 -31.89 14.88 -21.82
C TYR A 79 -31.45 13.69 -20.97
N ALA A 80 -32.28 13.28 -19.99
CA ALA A 80 -31.99 12.17 -19.08
C ALA A 80 -30.62 12.26 -18.37
N ARG A 81 -30.11 13.47 -18.12
CA ARG A 81 -28.81 13.74 -17.49
C ARG A 81 -28.48 12.85 -16.29
N ALA A 82 -29.42 12.70 -15.36
CA ALA A 82 -29.23 11.87 -14.17
C ALA A 82 -28.97 10.40 -14.51
N HIS A 83 -29.66 9.84 -15.51
CA HIS A 83 -29.43 8.48 -15.97
C HIS A 83 -28.08 8.32 -16.67
N HIS A 84 -27.71 9.28 -17.53
CA HIS A 84 -26.40 9.28 -18.17
C HIS A 84 -25.28 9.37 -17.15
N TRP A 85 -25.41 10.28 -16.17
CA TRP A 85 -24.46 10.43 -15.08
C TRP A 85 -24.25 9.11 -14.33
N LEU A 86 -25.33 8.47 -13.87
CA LEU A 86 -25.24 7.20 -13.15
C LEU A 86 -24.61 6.08 -13.98
N ALA A 87 -24.94 6.01 -15.27
CA ALA A 87 -24.36 5.02 -16.18
C ALA A 87 -22.84 5.22 -16.32
N VAL A 88 -22.40 6.45 -16.62
CA VAL A 88 -20.97 6.77 -16.79
C VAL A 88 -20.22 6.61 -15.47
N GLN A 89 -20.78 7.06 -14.35
CA GLN A 89 -20.16 6.91 -13.03
C GLN A 89 -19.98 5.44 -12.65
N SER A 90 -20.99 4.59 -12.91
CA SER A 90 -20.87 3.15 -12.64
C SER A 90 -19.79 2.48 -13.48
N ALA A 91 -19.63 2.90 -14.74
CA ALA A 91 -18.57 2.43 -15.61
C ALA A 91 -17.19 2.90 -15.15
N TYR A 92 -17.08 4.15 -14.70
CA TYR A 92 -15.86 4.73 -14.15
C TYR A 92 -15.41 3.95 -12.91
N ASP A 93 -16.30 3.74 -11.95
CA ASP A 93 -15.97 3.01 -10.72
C ASP A 93 -15.61 1.54 -10.99
N ALA A 94 -16.24 0.91 -11.99
CA ALA A 94 -15.88 -0.45 -12.41
C ALA A 94 -14.45 -0.52 -12.99
N LEU A 95 -14.06 0.47 -13.80
CA LEU A 95 -12.68 0.57 -14.33
C LEU A 95 -11.68 0.94 -13.25
N LEU A 96 -12.05 1.80 -12.30
CA LEU A 96 -11.19 2.19 -11.19
C LEU A 96 -10.82 0.98 -10.34
N ARG A 97 -11.80 0.12 -10.02
CA ARG A 97 -11.56 -1.15 -9.32
C ARG A 97 -10.69 -2.12 -10.10
N GLU A 98 -10.82 -2.15 -11.43
CA GLU A 98 -9.95 -2.97 -12.28
C GLU A 98 -8.50 -2.44 -12.27
N ALA A 99 -8.31 -1.13 -12.31
CA ALA A 99 -7.01 -0.50 -12.16
C ALA A 99 -6.40 -0.80 -10.78
N CYS A 100 -7.19 -0.74 -9.71
CA CYS A 100 -6.74 -1.14 -8.38
C CYS A 100 -6.31 -2.62 -8.34
N ARG A 101 -7.09 -3.55 -8.94
CA ARG A 101 -6.69 -4.95 -9.04
C ARG A 101 -5.39 -5.14 -9.80
N LEU A 102 -5.21 -4.43 -10.93
CA LEU A 102 -3.99 -4.49 -11.73
C LEU A 102 -2.78 -3.93 -10.96
N ALA A 103 -2.99 -2.90 -10.12
CA ALA A 103 -1.99 -2.29 -9.26
C ALA A 103 -1.76 -3.02 -7.92
N ASP A 104 -2.42 -4.17 -7.71
CA ASP A 104 -2.37 -4.96 -6.46
C ASP A 104 -2.83 -4.17 -5.22
N LEU A 105 -3.77 -3.25 -5.42
CA LEU A 105 -4.41 -2.46 -4.38
C LEU A 105 -5.61 -3.21 -3.78
N PRO A 106 -5.85 -3.08 -2.46
CA PRO A 106 -7.09 -3.56 -1.87
C PRO A 106 -8.26 -2.74 -2.43
N ALA A 107 -9.02 -3.37 -3.31
CA ALA A 107 -10.28 -2.86 -3.86
C ALA A 107 -11.44 -3.62 -3.23
N GLU A 108 -12.59 -2.96 -3.09
CA GLU A 108 -13.77 -3.61 -2.55
C GLU A 108 -14.22 -4.77 -3.46
N ALA A 109 -14.23 -5.98 -2.90
CA ALA A 109 -14.52 -7.21 -3.64
C ALA A 109 -16.00 -7.34 -4.03
N THR A 110 -16.90 -6.62 -3.37
CA THR A 110 -18.33 -6.62 -3.66
C THR A 110 -18.58 -6.01 -5.04
N PRO A 111 -19.10 -6.76 -6.02
CA PRO A 111 -19.40 -6.21 -7.34
C PRO A 111 -20.39 -5.05 -7.21
N LEU A 112 -20.16 -3.96 -7.94
CA LEU A 112 -21.19 -2.94 -8.11
C LEU A 112 -22.41 -3.59 -8.77
N ARG A 113 -23.59 -3.32 -8.22
CA ARG A 113 -24.84 -3.69 -8.88
C ARG A 113 -24.98 -2.88 -10.17
N ALA A 114 -25.76 -3.37 -11.14
CA ALA A 114 -26.06 -2.60 -12.33
C ALA A 114 -26.69 -1.24 -11.94
N GLY A 115 -26.08 -0.13 -12.37
CA GLY A 115 -26.47 1.23 -11.99
C GLY A 115 -26.02 1.67 -10.59
N GLY A 116 -25.31 0.83 -9.84
CA GLY A 116 -24.66 1.20 -8.59
C GLY A 116 -23.29 1.83 -8.82
N HIS A 117 -22.93 2.77 -7.96
CA HIS A 117 -21.62 3.43 -7.95
C HIS A 117 -21.01 3.34 -6.55
N ALA A 118 -19.68 3.41 -6.48
CA ALA A 118 -18.98 3.51 -5.21
C ALA A 118 -19.38 4.80 -4.47
N GLY A 119 -19.26 4.78 -3.15
CA GLY A 119 -19.35 5.99 -2.35
C GLY A 119 -18.22 6.95 -2.73
N ALA A 120 -18.49 8.26 -2.75
CA ALA A 120 -17.53 9.27 -3.20
C ALA A 120 -16.19 9.20 -2.46
N GLY A 121 -16.19 8.88 -1.16
CA GLY A 121 -14.97 8.74 -0.37
C GLY A 121 -14.12 7.53 -0.74
N GLU A 122 -14.74 6.40 -1.08
CA GLU A 122 -14.02 5.19 -1.51
C GLU A 122 -13.41 5.38 -2.90
N ARG A 123 -14.17 5.96 -3.83
CA ARG A 123 -13.66 6.37 -5.14
C ARG A 123 -12.45 7.29 -4.97
N LEU A 124 -12.55 8.35 -4.16
CA LEU A 124 -11.44 9.27 -3.94
C LEU A 124 -10.21 8.56 -3.35
N ARG A 125 -10.39 7.64 -2.40
CA ARG A 125 -9.31 6.83 -1.85
C ARG A 125 -8.60 6.03 -2.95
N GLU A 126 -9.36 5.31 -3.78
CA GLU A 126 -8.84 4.52 -4.90
C GLU A 126 -8.06 5.40 -5.91
N GLU A 127 -8.59 6.57 -6.27
CA GLU A 127 -7.93 7.52 -7.17
C GLU A 127 -6.59 8.02 -6.63
N LEU A 128 -6.55 8.37 -5.34
CA LEU A 128 -5.34 8.84 -4.67
C LEU A 128 -4.28 7.74 -4.56
N GLU A 129 -4.70 6.51 -4.24
CA GLU A 129 -3.79 5.35 -4.15
C GLU A 129 -3.16 5.00 -5.50
N LEU A 130 -3.93 5.10 -6.59
CA LEU A 130 -3.41 4.92 -7.96
C LEU A 130 -2.45 6.05 -8.33
N SER A 131 -2.83 7.30 -8.07
CA SER A 131 -1.99 8.48 -8.34
C SER A 131 -0.65 8.41 -7.60
N ALA A 132 -0.66 7.98 -6.33
CA ALA A 132 0.57 7.78 -5.53
C ALA A 132 1.51 6.71 -6.12
N ARG A 133 0.99 5.79 -6.94
CA ARG A 133 1.75 4.76 -7.66
C ARG A 133 2.15 5.18 -9.07
N GLY A 134 1.95 6.46 -9.43
CA GLY A 134 2.31 7.01 -10.73
C GLY A 134 1.31 6.73 -11.84
N TRP A 135 0.09 6.30 -11.50
CA TRP A 135 -0.97 6.24 -12.50
C TRP A 135 -1.49 7.65 -12.81
N SER A 136 -1.82 7.87 -14.08
CA SER A 136 -2.46 9.11 -14.53
C SER A 136 -3.52 8.78 -15.58
N TRP A 137 -4.57 9.59 -15.64
CA TRP A 137 -5.63 9.55 -16.64
C TRP A 137 -6.29 10.91 -16.79
#